data_AF-A0A2V8LNH0-F1
#
_entry.id   AF-A0A2V8LNH0-F1
#
_cell.length_a   1.000
_cell.length_b   1.000
_cell.length_c   1.000
_cell.angle_alpha   90.00
_cell.angle_beta   90.00
_cell.angle_gamma   90.00
#
_symmetry.space_group_name_H-M   'P 1'
#
loop_
_entity.id
_entity.type
_entity.pdbx_description
1 polymer ?
#
loop_
_entity_poly.entity_id
_entity_poly.type
_entity_poly.pdbx_seq_one_letter_code
_entity_poly.pdbx_strand_id
1 'polypeptide(L)'
;MSRYSFLTDTYATERQKILGVWAMFRDSEMTWRPERRARSVLEQMVHQCVSEDAWMKKFLGIDVSEPPLPATEVRREFLRKYAVASALRLETLRAMPESWFEEETAFFDVTRSRAWIIVRRVAHSAHHRGQLTAYLRALGHDLYSTYGPTADTGGLAQN
;
A
#
# COMPACT_ATOMS: atom_id res chain seq x y z
N MET A 1 13.36 -9.58 20.25
CA MET A 1 12.63 -8.88 19.17
C MET A 1 13.52 -7.78 18.63
N SER A 2 13.58 -7.61 17.30
CA SER A 2 14.37 -6.52 16.71
C SER A 2 13.76 -5.15 17.04
N ARG A 3 14.61 -4.13 17.25
CA ARG A 3 14.22 -2.71 17.39
C ARG A 3 13.40 -2.19 16.21
N TYR A 4 13.53 -2.79 15.02
CA TYR A 4 12.82 -2.39 13.81
C TYR A 4 11.63 -3.28 13.46
N SER A 5 11.29 -4.26 14.32
CA SER A 5 10.12 -5.13 14.13
C SER A 5 8.83 -4.36 13.87
N PHE A 6 8.64 -3.22 14.54
CA PHE A 6 7.48 -2.34 14.35
C PHE A 6 7.30 -1.87 12.89
N LEU A 7 8.40 -1.67 12.13
CA LEU A 7 8.32 -1.29 10.72
C LEU A 7 7.79 -2.45 9.87
N THR A 8 8.27 -3.67 10.13
CA THR A 8 7.81 -4.87 9.41
C THR A 8 6.38 -5.24 9.78
N ASP A 9 5.98 -5.07 11.03
CA ASP A 9 4.61 -5.34 11.50
C ASP A 9 3.63 -4.27 10.98
N THR A 10 4.09 -3.02 10.92
CA THR A 10 3.34 -1.95 10.25
C THR A 10 3.15 -2.28 8.77
N TYR A 11 4.21 -2.62 8.03
CA TYR A 11 4.08 -2.99 6.62
C TYR A 11 3.17 -4.22 6.42
N ALA A 12 3.27 -5.21 7.31
CA ALA A 12 2.44 -6.42 7.28
C ALA A 12 0.94 -6.12 7.43
N THR A 13 0.55 -5.16 8.27
CA THR A 13 -0.85 -4.77 8.42
C THR A 13 -1.31 -3.80 7.34
N GLU A 14 -0.46 -2.86 6.93
CA GLU A 14 -0.80 -1.85 5.92
C GLU A 14 -1.05 -2.47 4.53
N ARG A 15 -0.28 -3.49 4.14
CA ARG A 15 -0.53 -4.23 2.88
C ARG A 15 -1.92 -4.89 2.86
N GLN A 16 -2.37 -5.43 4.00
CA GLN A 16 -3.68 -6.07 4.12
C GLN A 16 -4.81 -5.05 4.04
N LYS A 17 -4.63 -3.87 4.65
CA LYS A 17 -5.62 -2.79 4.55
C LYS A 17 -5.77 -2.26 3.12
N ILE A 18 -4.68 -2.23 2.33
CA ILE A 18 -4.74 -1.89 0.90
C ILE A 18 -5.57 -2.94 0.16
N LEU A 19 -5.26 -4.22 0.34
CA LEU A 19 -6.02 -5.32 -0.27
C LEU A 19 -7.49 -5.28 0.13
N GLY A 20 -7.79 -5.02 1.41
CA GLY A 20 -9.16 -4.88 1.92
C GLY A 20 -9.92 -3.74 1.23
N VAL A 21 -9.28 -2.58 1.05
CA VAL A 21 -9.89 -1.45 0.32
C VAL A 21 -10.13 -1.79 -1.15
N TRP A 22 -9.18 -2.45 -1.81
CA TRP A 22 -9.35 -2.87 -3.20
C TRP A 22 -10.45 -3.92 -3.38
N ALA A 23 -10.63 -4.80 -2.39
CA ALA A 23 -11.65 -5.84 -2.40
C ALA A 23 -13.08 -5.30 -2.32
N MET A 24 -13.28 -4.07 -1.82
CA MET A 24 -14.60 -3.44 -1.72
C MET A 24 -15.11 -2.87 -3.06
N PHE A 25 -14.24 -2.55 -4.02
CA PHE A 25 -14.67 -2.10 -5.34
C PHE A 25 -15.24 -3.24 -6.20
N ARG A 26 -16.10 -2.90 -7.15
CA ARG A 26 -16.57 -3.77 -8.24
C ARG A 26 -15.70 -3.58 -9.48
N ASP A 27 -15.63 -4.60 -10.33
CA ASP A 27 -14.89 -4.51 -11.61
C ASP A 27 -15.44 -3.39 -12.52
N SER A 28 -16.75 -3.11 -12.48
CA SER A 28 -17.38 -2.02 -13.24
C SER A 28 -16.97 -0.62 -12.78
N GLU A 29 -16.28 -0.48 -11.65
CA GLU A 29 -15.90 0.80 -11.05
C GLU A 29 -14.42 1.13 -11.28
N MET A 30 -13.66 0.23 -11.91
CA MET A 30 -12.22 0.38 -12.10
C MET A 30 -11.87 1.68 -12.86
N THR A 31 -12.71 2.13 -13.80
CA THR A 31 -12.49 3.36 -14.56
C THR A 31 -13.06 4.62 -13.89
N TRP A 32 -13.83 4.47 -12.81
CA TRP A 32 -14.47 5.58 -12.11
C TRP A 32 -13.44 6.47 -11.41
N ARG A 33 -13.69 7.78 -11.42
CA ARG A 33 -12.91 8.81 -10.70
C ARG A 33 -13.89 9.90 -10.22
N PRO A 34 -13.64 10.53 -9.06
CA PRO A 34 -14.54 11.56 -8.52
C PRO A 34 -14.46 12.89 -9.28
N GLU A 35 -13.34 13.15 -9.96
CA GLU A 35 -13.08 14.39 -10.69
C GLU A 35 -12.10 14.08 -11.83
N ARG A 36 -12.12 14.88 -12.90
CA ARG A 36 -11.29 14.67 -14.10
C ARG A 36 -9.78 14.66 -13.83
N ARG A 37 -9.30 15.43 -12.85
CA ARG A 37 -7.89 15.51 -12.45
C ARG A 37 -7.49 14.43 -11.44
N ALA A 38 -8.46 13.73 -10.87
CA ALA A 38 -8.19 12.62 -9.96
C ALA A 38 -7.83 11.35 -10.75
N ARG A 39 -7.03 10.49 -10.12
CA ARG A 39 -6.81 9.13 -10.64
C ARG A 39 -8.09 8.32 -10.55
N SER A 40 -8.37 7.47 -11.53
CA SER A 40 -9.39 6.43 -11.39
C SER A 40 -8.98 5.36 -10.37
N VAL A 41 -9.92 4.49 -10.01
CA VAL A 41 -9.64 3.32 -9.15
C VAL A 41 -8.49 2.48 -9.73
N LEU A 42 -8.54 2.17 -11.04
CA LEU A 42 -7.50 1.46 -11.76
C LEU A 42 -6.16 2.19 -11.70
N GLU A 43 -6.16 3.49 -11.99
CA GLU A 43 -4.93 4.31 -11.97
C GLU A 43 -4.31 4.38 -10.57
N GLN A 44 -5.11 4.32 -9.49
CA GLN A 44 -4.61 4.20 -8.12
C GLN A 44 -3.98 2.84 -7.85
N MET A 45 -4.56 1.73 -8.34
CA MET A 45 -3.99 0.38 -8.19
C MET A 45 -2.67 0.26 -8.97
N VAL A 46 -2.64 0.74 -10.22
CA VAL A 46 -1.44 0.82 -11.05
C VAL A 46 -0.35 1.64 -10.34
N HIS A 47 -0.71 2.84 -9.87
CA HIS A 47 0.22 3.72 -9.16
C HIS A 47 0.79 3.05 -7.92
N GLN A 48 -0.05 2.40 -7.10
CA GLN A 48 0.43 1.69 -5.91
C GLN A 48 1.44 0.59 -6.27
N CYS A 49 1.12 -0.27 -7.23
CA CYS A 49 1.98 -1.38 -7.65
C CYS A 49 3.32 -0.89 -8.22
N VAL A 50 3.28 0.03 -9.19
CA VAL A 50 4.48 0.54 -9.88
C VAL A 50 5.33 1.39 -8.95
N SER A 51 4.72 2.30 -8.20
CA SER A 51 5.44 3.18 -7.27
C SER A 51 6.10 2.39 -6.16
N GLU A 52 5.42 1.41 -5.57
CA GLU A 52 6.00 0.61 -4.50
C GLU A 52 7.12 -0.28 -5.01
N ASP A 53 6.97 -0.88 -6.18
CA ASP A 53 8.01 -1.68 -6.80
C ASP A 53 9.29 -0.88 -7.09
N ALA A 54 9.15 0.27 -7.77
CA ALA A 54 10.27 1.15 -8.06
C ALA A 54 10.95 1.64 -6.78
N TRP A 55 10.17 1.95 -5.73
CA TRP A 55 10.69 2.41 -4.45
C TRP A 55 11.48 1.32 -3.73
N MET A 56 10.93 0.11 -3.65
CA MET A 56 11.58 -1.05 -3.01
C MET A 56 12.89 -1.39 -3.71
N LYS A 57 12.89 -1.43 -5.05
CA LYS A 57 14.10 -1.69 -5.85
C LYS A 57 15.14 -0.58 -5.68
N LYS A 58 14.76 0.67 -5.98
CA LYS A 58 15.70 1.78 -6.11
C LYS A 58 16.30 2.21 -4.77
N PHE A 59 15.49 2.28 -3.72
CA PHE A 59 15.91 2.88 -2.46
C PHE A 59 16.21 1.84 -1.39
N LEU A 60 15.60 0.66 -1.46
CA LEU A 60 15.79 -0.39 -0.47
C LEU A 60 16.56 -1.59 -1.02
N GLY A 61 16.82 -1.68 -2.33
CA GLY A 61 17.50 -2.83 -2.93
C GLY A 61 16.70 -4.13 -2.83
N ILE A 62 15.37 -4.03 -2.63
CA ILE A 62 14.48 -5.18 -2.53
C ILE A 62 13.80 -5.38 -3.88
N ASP A 63 14.25 -6.39 -4.61
CA ASP A 63 13.68 -6.82 -5.88
C ASP A 63 12.99 -8.18 -5.72
N VAL A 64 11.74 -8.28 -6.17
CA VAL A 64 10.95 -9.53 -6.19
C VAL A 64 10.98 -10.23 -7.56
N SER A 65 11.78 -9.73 -8.50
CA SER A 65 12.06 -10.29 -9.83
C SER A 65 10.82 -10.53 -10.70
N GLU A 66 9.78 -9.74 -10.49
CA GLU A 66 8.49 -9.87 -11.15
C GLU A 66 8.03 -8.50 -11.71
N PRO A 67 7.27 -8.46 -12.81
CA PRO A 67 6.63 -7.23 -13.25
C PRO A 67 5.70 -6.67 -12.17
N PRO A 68 5.64 -5.34 -11.98
CA PRO A 68 4.81 -4.74 -10.93
C PRO A 68 3.31 -4.87 -11.20
N LEU A 69 2.90 -5.01 -12.46
CA LEU A 69 1.50 -5.05 -12.88
C LEU A 69 1.07 -6.48 -13.24
N PRO A 70 -0.22 -6.83 -13.05
CA PRO A 70 -0.78 -8.05 -13.62
C PRO A 70 -0.82 -7.98 -15.15
N ALA A 71 -0.83 -9.13 -15.82
CA ALA A 71 -0.96 -9.19 -17.28
C ALA A 71 -2.32 -8.69 -17.79
N THR A 72 -3.35 -8.74 -16.95
CA THR A 72 -4.69 -8.24 -17.24
C THR A 72 -5.13 -7.30 -16.13
N GLU A 73 -5.51 -6.08 -16.50
CA GLU A 73 -5.83 -5.00 -15.56
C GLU A 73 -7.26 -5.07 -15.01
N VAL A 74 -7.63 -6.22 -14.44
CA VAL A 74 -8.89 -6.42 -13.71
C VAL A 74 -8.64 -6.51 -12.21
N ARG A 75 -9.62 -6.13 -11.40
CA ARG A 75 -9.48 -5.95 -9.94
C ARG A 75 -8.89 -7.18 -9.25
N ARG A 76 -9.37 -8.37 -9.60
CA ARG A 76 -8.92 -9.64 -9.01
C ARG A 76 -7.44 -9.92 -9.27
N GLU A 77 -6.94 -9.57 -10.45
CA GLU A 77 -5.54 -9.81 -10.80
C GLU A 77 -4.62 -8.79 -10.13
N PHE A 78 -5.08 -7.54 -9.93
CA PHE A 78 -4.39 -6.58 -9.05
C PHE A 78 -4.30 -7.08 -7.61
N LEU A 79 -5.41 -7.58 -7.04
CA LEU A 79 -5.41 -8.16 -5.69
C LEU A 79 -4.39 -9.30 -5.57
N ARG A 80 -4.40 -10.26 -6.50
CA ARG A 80 -3.41 -11.36 -6.51
C ARG A 80 -1.98 -10.85 -6.64
N LYS A 81 -1.70 -10.03 -7.66
CA LYS A 81 -0.33 -9.55 -7.92
C LYS A 81 0.22 -8.77 -6.73
N TYR A 82 -0.57 -7.86 -6.16
CA TYR A 82 -0.15 -7.08 -5.00
C TYR A 82 0.01 -7.94 -3.74
N ALA A 83 -0.89 -8.91 -3.50
CA ALA A 83 -0.79 -9.80 -2.36
C ALA A 83 0.51 -10.62 -2.35
N VAL A 84 0.88 -11.17 -3.52
CA VAL A 84 2.12 -11.95 -3.69
C VAL A 84 3.36 -11.05 -3.56
N ALA A 85 3.43 -9.96 -4.34
CA ALA A 85 4.60 -9.08 -4.34
C ALA A 85 4.84 -8.44 -2.96
N SER A 86 3.80 -7.98 -2.27
CA SER A 86 3.92 -7.41 -0.92
C SER A 86 4.27 -8.46 0.15
N ALA A 87 3.86 -9.73 -0.02
CA ALA A 87 4.26 -10.80 0.89
C ALA A 87 5.76 -11.10 0.77
N LEU A 88 6.27 -11.25 -0.47
CA LEU A 88 7.71 -11.47 -0.71
C LEU A 88 8.56 -10.31 -0.19
N ARG A 89 8.14 -9.07 -0.41
CA ARG A 89 8.81 -7.88 0.18
C ARG A 89 8.83 -7.93 1.71
N LEU A 90 7.73 -8.33 2.34
CA LEU A 90 7.65 -8.47 3.80
C LEU A 90 8.60 -9.56 4.32
N GLU A 91 8.68 -10.71 3.65
CA GLU A 91 9.61 -11.79 4.00
C GLU A 91 11.06 -11.30 3.93
N THR A 92 11.43 -10.63 2.84
CA THR A 92 12.76 -10.03 2.70
C THR A 92 13.04 -9.01 3.80
N LEU A 93 12.11 -8.09 4.08
CA LEU A 93 12.25 -7.10 5.15
C LEU A 93 12.46 -7.73 6.53
N ARG A 94 11.77 -8.84 6.82
CA ARG A 94 11.90 -9.57 8.10
C ARG A 94 13.25 -10.28 8.23
N ALA A 95 13.90 -10.62 7.13
CA ALA A 95 15.20 -11.25 7.11
C ALA A 95 16.37 -10.26 7.24
N MET A 96 16.12 -8.95 7.09
CA MET A 96 17.18 -7.95 7.16
C MET A 96 17.71 -7.76 8.60
N PRO A 97 19.03 -7.63 8.79
CA PRO A 97 19.61 -7.33 10.10
C PRO A 97 19.31 -5.88 10.51
N GLU A 98 19.40 -5.56 11.81
CA GLU A 98 19.12 -4.20 12.29
C GLU A 98 19.99 -3.13 11.64
N SER A 99 21.27 -3.44 11.39
CA SER A 99 22.20 -2.53 10.73
C SER A 99 21.72 -2.11 9.34
N TRP A 100 21.02 -2.98 8.61
CA TRP A 100 20.49 -2.66 7.29
C TRP A 100 19.41 -1.57 7.34
N PHE A 101 18.61 -1.52 8.42
CA PHE A 101 17.61 -0.46 8.63
C PHE A 101 18.26 0.89 8.97
N GLU A 102 19.41 0.85 9.65
CA GLU A 102 20.17 2.02 10.10
C GLU A 102 21.01 2.63 8.98
N GLU A 103 21.49 1.80 8.05
CA GLU A 103 22.27 2.23 6.88
C GLU A 103 21.56 3.32 6.09
N GLU A 104 22.35 4.31 5.68
CA GLU A 104 21.93 5.39 4.82
C GLU A 104 22.02 5.01 3.34
N THR A 105 21.08 5.52 2.56
CA THR A 105 21.04 5.36 1.11
C THR A 105 20.49 6.61 0.46
N ALA A 106 20.72 6.74 -0.84
CA ALA A 106 20.16 7.82 -1.62
C ALA A 106 18.62 7.69 -1.67
N PHE A 107 17.92 8.78 -1.39
CA PHE A 107 16.48 8.92 -1.51
C PHE A 107 16.19 10.21 -2.28
N PHE A 108 16.05 10.08 -3.60
CA PHE A 108 16.03 11.22 -4.52
C PHE A 108 17.28 12.11 -4.36
N ASP A 109 17.10 13.36 -3.94
CA ASP A 109 18.13 14.38 -3.75
C ASP A 109 18.70 14.41 -2.33
N VAL A 110 18.22 13.55 -1.43
CA VAL A 110 18.67 13.49 -0.04
C VAL A 110 19.19 12.11 0.34
N THR A 111 20.05 12.05 1.35
CA THR A 111 20.50 10.80 1.98
C THR A 111 19.70 10.54 3.25
N ARG A 112 19.14 9.33 3.42
CA ARG A 112 18.33 8.95 4.59
C ARG A 112 18.54 7.48 4.95
N SER A 113 18.28 7.14 6.21
CA SER A 113 18.26 5.73 6.64
C SER A 113 17.14 4.94 5.95
N ARG A 114 17.37 3.64 5.74
CA ARG A 114 16.34 2.75 5.17
C ARG A 114 15.09 2.69 6.05
N ALA A 115 15.24 2.74 7.37
CA ALA A 115 14.12 2.84 8.31
C ALA A 115 13.22 4.05 8.01
N TRP A 116 13.81 5.23 7.79
CA TRP A 116 13.06 6.44 7.45
C TRP A 116 12.33 6.30 6.10
N ILE A 117 13.00 5.69 5.12
CA ILE A 117 12.45 5.46 3.79
C ILE A 117 11.24 4.50 3.83
N ILE A 118 11.27 3.47 4.69
CA ILE A 118 10.14 2.55 4.90
C ILE A 118 8.93 3.30 5.49
N VAL A 119 9.14 4.16 6.49
CA VAL A 119 8.06 4.99 7.06
C VAL A 119 7.41 5.85 5.98
N ARG A 120 8.22 6.48 5.11
CA ARG A 120 7.69 7.27 3.98
C ARG A 120 6.92 6.43 2.98
N ARG A 121 7.38 5.21 2.70
CA ARG A 121 6.69 4.28 1.79
C ARG A 121 5.33 3.88 2.36
N VAL A 122 5.26 3.57 3.66
CA VAL A 122 4.01 3.27 4.36
C VAL A 122 3.07 4.47 4.30
N ALA A 123 3.54 5.68 4.64
CA ALA A 123 2.74 6.89 4.63
C ALA A 123 2.18 7.21 3.22
N HIS A 124 2.99 7.04 2.18
CA HIS A 124 2.55 7.23 0.79
C HIS A 124 1.46 6.21 0.39
N SER A 125 1.60 4.94 0.78
CA SER A 125 0.56 3.94 0.53
C SER A 125 -0.72 4.23 1.32
N ALA A 126 -0.61 4.66 2.58
CA ALA A 126 -1.75 5.05 3.41
C ALA A 126 -2.48 6.28 2.84
N HIS A 127 -1.74 7.26 2.31
CA HIS A 127 -2.30 8.44 1.64
C HIS A 127 -3.20 8.05 0.44
N HIS A 128 -2.70 7.21 -0.47
CA HIS A 128 -3.49 6.78 -1.63
C HIS A 128 -4.63 5.83 -1.27
N ARG A 129 -4.44 4.96 -0.27
CA ARG A 129 -5.55 4.17 0.28
C ARG A 129 -6.65 5.07 0.82
N GLY A 130 -6.31 6.14 1.54
CA GLY A 130 -7.27 7.12 2.06
C GLY A 130 -8.10 7.79 0.96
N GLN A 131 -7.50 8.09 -0.20
CA GLN A 131 -8.23 8.57 -1.37
C GLN A 131 -9.27 7.54 -1.83
N LEU A 132 -8.88 6.27 -1.95
CA LEU A 132 -9.79 5.19 -2.33
C LEU A 132 -10.93 4.95 -1.32
N THR A 133 -10.70 5.15 -0.02
CA THR A 133 -11.79 5.06 0.96
C THR A 133 -12.85 6.15 0.77
N ALA A 134 -12.45 7.35 0.32
CA ALA A 134 -13.41 8.38 -0.06
C ALA A 134 -14.16 8.03 -1.35
N TYR A 135 -13.50 7.32 -2.28
CA TYR A 135 -14.14 6.86 -3.52
C TYR A 135 -15.24 5.83 -3.22
N LEU A 136 -14.95 4.88 -2.33
CA LEU A 136 -15.95 3.90 -1.86
C LEU A 136 -17.19 4.60 -1.29
N ARG A 137 -17.01 5.62 -0.47
CA ARG A 137 -18.12 6.43 0.06
C ARG A 137 -18.91 7.15 -1.02
N ALA A 138 -18.23 7.77 -1.98
CA ALA A 138 -18.89 8.44 -3.10
C ALA A 138 -19.67 7.47 -4.01
N LEU A 139 -19.23 6.21 -4.09
CA LEU A 139 -19.90 5.12 -4.82
C LEU A 139 -20.98 4.40 -3.98
N GLY A 140 -21.22 4.84 -2.75
CA GLY A 140 -22.26 4.30 -1.87
C GLY A 140 -21.93 2.92 -1.27
N HIS A 141 -20.66 2.56 -1.16
CA HIS A 141 -20.25 1.32 -0.50
C HIS A 141 -20.16 1.46 1.01
N ASP A 142 -20.43 0.35 1.70
CA ASP A 142 -20.02 0.15 3.09
C ASP A 142 -18.49 0.18 3.16
N LEU A 143 -17.96 0.77 4.23
CA LEU A 143 -16.52 0.87 4.46
C LEU A 143 -16.13 -0.01 5.65
N TYR A 144 -15.37 -1.06 5.39
CA TYR A 144 -14.79 -1.85 6.47
C TYR A 144 -13.66 -1.10 7.20
N SER A 145 -13.45 -1.46 8.47
CA SER A 145 -12.44 -0.86 9.35
C SER A 145 -11.03 -0.90 8.75
N THR A 146 -10.33 0.24 8.75
CA THR A 146 -8.92 0.35 8.33
C THR A 146 -8.02 0.77 9.49
N TYR A 147 -8.35 1.85 10.19
CA TYR A 147 -7.68 2.33 11.40
C TYR A 147 -8.71 2.65 12.49
N GLY A 148 -9.57 1.67 12.78
CA GLY A 148 -10.68 1.81 13.71
C GLY A 148 -12.04 1.58 13.04
N PRO A 149 -13.12 1.59 13.84
CA PRO A 149 -14.47 1.40 13.34
C PRO A 149 -14.87 2.53 12.37
N THR A 150 -15.75 2.19 11.45
CA THR A 150 -16.45 3.14 10.59
C THR A 150 -17.92 3.23 11.02
N ALA A 151 -18.71 4.07 10.35
CA ALA A 151 -20.16 4.08 10.52
C ALA A 151 -20.80 2.69 10.27
N ASP A 152 -20.16 1.81 9.50
CA ASP A 152 -20.72 0.52 9.07
C ASP A 152 -20.20 -0.67 9.89
N THR A 153 -19.20 -0.48 10.77
CA THR A 153 -18.56 -1.58 11.52
C THR A 153 -18.49 -1.38 13.04
N GLY A 154 -19.05 -0.30 13.57
CA GLY A 154 -19.00 -0.02 15.01
C GLY A 154 -19.45 1.37 15.44
N GLY A 155 -19.82 2.25 14.51
CA GLY A 155 -20.39 3.56 14.80
C GLY A 155 -19.36 4.62 15.18
N LEU A 156 -19.82 5.87 15.29
CA LEU A 156 -19.00 6.99 15.74
C LEU A 156 -18.68 6.85 17.24
N ALA A 157 -17.53 7.37 17.67
CA ALA A 157 -17.23 7.49 19.09
C ALA A 157 -18.38 8.23 19.80
N GLN A 158 -18.94 7.62 20.84
CA GLN A 158 -19.93 8.27 21.70
C GLN A 158 -19.16 9.16 22.67
N ASN A 159 -19.50 10.45 22.69
CA ASN A 159 -18.95 11.44 23.63
C ASN A 159 -19.64 11.35 24.99
#